data_AF-A0A971B2N5-F1
#
_entry.id   AF-A0A971B2N5-F1
#
_cell.length_a   1.000
_cell.length_b   1.000
_cell.length_c   1.000
_cell.angle_alpha   90.00
_cell.angle_beta   90.00
_cell.angle_gamma   90.00
#
_symmetry.space_group_name_H-M   'P 1'
#
loop_
_entity.id
_entity.type
_entity.pdbx_description
1 polymer ?
#
loop_
_entity_poly.entity_id
_entity_poly.type
_entity_poly.pdbx_seq_one_letter_code
_entity_poly.pdbx_strand_id
1 'polypeptide(L)'
;MSIHAPYRFVLEISRQNAKEPLDVTPVDPDWEPALEWANLEAIRRDPNRPVVFDTQNARIEPAWSDELGSPYVAKIRVTVPPIGTCRAAEVDIPVSYFRGLARAASSPLVKSGQLADGEIFNYRICAYPQSCGNGDRVADGSLVVETLPVEIAGTDRSIDELLAGSSHSGPDPAEWLPVFIPSGVLEEAAELMTEAGSAETGGVLIGHFHRDSSQGVLFLVVTAQIPVQYARQELTRLTFTPETWAAVDGAISLRGRDEIYLGWWHTHPNWCAACDKRDNCEMAGKLSADFFSDHDVALHRAVFPRAYSVALVLSSDCHANSIQRSLYGWWRGMIASRGYHILGIPLAISAQMEGDADAEIF
;
A
#
# COMPACT_ATOMS: atom_id res chain seq x y z
N MET A 1 15.55 11.29 8.39
CA MET A 1 16.78 10.86 7.68
C MET A 1 16.83 11.61 6.36
N SER A 2 17.85 12.44 6.10
CA SER A 2 17.92 13.15 4.81
C SER A 2 18.55 12.24 3.77
N ILE A 3 17.71 11.61 2.96
CA ILE A 3 18.14 10.96 1.73
C ILE A 3 18.54 12.10 0.79
N HIS A 4 19.84 12.34 0.64
CA HIS A 4 20.33 13.33 -0.32
C HIS A 4 20.13 12.78 -1.73
N ALA A 5 19.00 13.11 -2.36
CA ALA A 5 18.84 12.92 -3.78
C ALA A 5 19.81 13.89 -4.50
N PRO A 6 20.74 13.41 -5.34
CA PRO A 6 21.70 14.28 -6.05
C PRO A 6 21.05 15.15 -7.14
N TYR A 7 19.71 15.09 -7.26
CA TYR A 7 18.93 15.77 -8.26
C TYR A 7 17.79 16.55 -7.62
N ARG A 8 17.53 17.74 -8.15
CA ARG A 8 16.30 18.49 -7.91
C ARG A 8 15.29 18.13 -8.99
N PHE A 9 14.10 17.70 -8.55
CA PHE A 9 13.01 17.35 -9.46
C PHE A 9 12.10 18.55 -9.70
N VAL A 10 11.64 18.67 -10.93
CA VAL A 10 10.76 19.73 -11.41
C VAL A 10 9.61 19.08 -12.17
N LEU A 11 8.41 19.60 -11.95
CA LEU A 11 7.19 19.14 -12.59
C LEU A 11 6.72 20.20 -13.57
N GLU A 12 6.63 19.82 -14.84
CA GLU A 12 6.06 20.64 -15.90
C GLU A 12 4.61 20.22 -16.12
N ILE A 13 3.65 21.13 -15.87
CA ILE A 13 2.21 20.89 -16.08
C ILE A 13 1.80 21.53 -17.41
N SER A 14 1.10 20.81 -18.27
CA SER A 14 0.56 21.34 -19.53
C SER A 14 -0.90 20.92 -19.75
N ARG A 15 -1.65 21.73 -20.51
CA ARG A 15 -2.98 21.31 -20.98
C ARG A 15 -2.87 20.11 -21.91
N GLN A 16 -3.96 19.36 -22.04
CA GLN A 16 -4.05 18.30 -23.02
C GLN A 16 -3.75 18.87 -24.43
N ASN A 17 -2.72 18.33 -25.10
CA ASN A 17 -2.23 18.75 -26.42
C ASN A 17 -1.46 20.08 -26.50
N ALA A 18 -1.20 20.77 -25.38
CA ALA A 18 -0.33 21.94 -25.39
C ALA A 18 1.15 21.52 -25.44
N LYS A 19 1.92 22.18 -26.32
CA LYS A 19 3.38 21.98 -26.39
C LYS A 19 4.13 22.69 -25.26
N GLU A 20 3.61 23.80 -24.76
CA GLU A 20 4.24 24.59 -23.72
C GLU A 20 3.62 24.29 -22.35
N PRO A 21 4.43 24.25 -21.27
CA PRO A 21 3.93 24.10 -19.92
C PRO A 21 3.20 25.37 -19.46
N LEU A 22 2.08 25.17 -18.77
CA LEU A 22 1.37 26.20 -18.02
C LEU A 22 2.15 26.62 -16.78
N ASP A 23 2.81 25.66 -16.14
CA ASP A 23 3.55 25.86 -14.91
C ASP A 23 4.74 24.91 -14.83
N VAL A 24 5.78 25.37 -14.14
CA VAL A 24 7.02 24.64 -13.92
C VAL A 24 7.38 24.80 -12.45
N THR A 25 7.02 23.80 -11.64
CA THR A 25 7.13 23.88 -10.18
C THR A 25 8.14 22.85 -9.66
N PRO A 26 9.10 23.26 -8.80
CA PRO A 26 9.99 22.31 -8.13
C PRO A 26 9.20 21.42 -7.17
N VAL A 27 9.56 20.15 -7.10
CA VAL A 27 8.90 19.17 -6.22
C VAL A 27 9.93 18.43 -5.37
N ASP A 28 9.51 18.03 -4.17
CA ASP A 28 10.31 17.23 -3.24
C ASP A 28 9.55 15.94 -2.93
N PRO A 29 9.85 14.84 -3.66
CA PRO A 29 9.17 13.57 -3.44
C PRO A 29 9.59 12.94 -2.11
N ASP A 30 8.62 12.46 -1.34
CA ASP A 30 8.91 11.52 -0.26
C ASP A 30 9.45 10.24 -0.89
N TRP A 31 10.73 9.91 -0.67
CA TRP A 31 11.38 8.77 -1.30
C TRP A 31 11.29 7.48 -0.49
N GLU A 32 10.95 7.55 0.79
CA GLU A 32 11.02 6.41 1.69
C GLU A 32 10.12 5.24 1.22
N PRO A 33 8.87 5.44 0.73
CA PRO A 33 8.08 4.34 0.16
C PRO A 33 8.73 3.67 -1.05
N ALA A 34 9.33 4.46 -1.94
CA ALA A 34 10.01 3.94 -3.11
C ALA A 34 11.26 3.13 -2.72
N LEU A 35 12.00 3.59 -1.70
CA LEU A 35 13.17 2.88 -1.18
C LEU A 35 12.80 1.58 -0.45
N GLU A 36 11.78 1.62 0.40
CA GLU A 36 11.24 0.43 1.09
C GLU A 36 10.77 -0.62 0.06
N TRP A 37 10.03 -0.20 -0.95
CA TRP A 37 9.55 -1.11 -2.00
C TRP A 37 10.70 -1.66 -2.84
N ALA A 38 11.68 -0.84 -3.23
CA ALA A 38 12.85 -1.30 -3.96
C ALA A 38 13.68 -2.30 -3.14
N ASN A 39 13.79 -2.11 -1.81
CA ASN A 39 14.45 -3.05 -0.92
C ASN A 39 13.69 -4.39 -0.87
N LEU A 40 12.36 -4.39 -0.69
CA LEU A 40 11.55 -5.61 -0.76
C LEU A 40 11.75 -6.34 -2.09
N GLU A 41 11.76 -5.62 -3.20
CA GLU A 41 11.94 -6.20 -4.53
C GLU A 41 13.34 -6.79 -4.71
N ALA A 42 14.38 -6.17 -4.16
CA ALA A 42 15.72 -6.73 -4.12
C ALA A 42 15.77 -8.05 -3.31
N ILE A 43 15.03 -8.12 -2.20
CA ILE A 43 14.93 -9.33 -1.36
C ILE A 43 14.13 -10.44 -2.07
N ARG A 44 13.10 -10.08 -2.84
CA ARG A 44 12.28 -11.02 -3.63
C ARG A 44 13.07 -11.64 -4.78
N ARG A 45 13.89 -10.85 -5.47
CA ARG A 45 14.67 -11.30 -6.64
C ARG A 45 15.88 -12.17 -6.29
N ASP A 46 16.40 -12.06 -5.08
CA ASP A 46 17.55 -12.85 -4.62
C ASP A 46 17.19 -13.64 -3.36
N PRO A 47 16.93 -14.96 -3.49
CA PRO A 47 16.60 -15.82 -2.36
C PRO A 47 17.65 -15.86 -1.24
N ASN A 48 18.92 -15.57 -1.57
CA ASN A 48 20.02 -15.56 -0.60
C ASN A 48 20.13 -14.22 0.13
N ARG A 49 19.40 -13.19 -0.32
CA ARG A 49 19.42 -11.88 0.30
C ARG A 49 18.69 -11.93 1.64
N PRO A 50 19.34 -11.54 2.75
CA PRO A 50 18.70 -11.49 4.06
C PRO A 50 17.57 -10.46 4.06
N VAL A 51 16.55 -10.72 4.88
CA VAL A 51 15.36 -9.86 4.97
C VAL A 51 15.63 -8.70 5.92
N VAL A 52 16.34 -7.70 5.41
CA VAL A 52 16.74 -6.49 6.13
C VAL A 52 16.30 -5.25 5.35
N PHE A 53 15.36 -4.51 5.93
CA PHE A 53 14.80 -3.29 5.34
C PHE A 53 15.66 -2.07 5.72
N ASP A 54 16.88 -2.05 5.20
CA ASP A 54 17.82 -0.93 5.33
C ASP A 54 17.86 -0.12 4.02
N THR A 55 17.49 1.16 4.12
CA THR A 55 17.45 2.11 3.01
C THR A 55 18.53 3.18 3.08
N GLN A 56 19.40 3.16 4.11
CA GLN A 56 20.30 4.26 4.47
C GLN A 56 21.33 4.59 3.37
N ASN A 57 21.70 3.59 2.56
CA ASN A 57 22.69 3.72 1.48
C ASN A 57 22.10 3.52 0.08
N ALA A 58 20.77 3.51 -0.04
CA ALA A 58 20.13 3.41 -1.35
C ALA A 58 20.33 4.71 -2.14
N ARG A 59 20.52 4.58 -3.46
CA ARG A 59 20.70 5.73 -4.37
C ARG A 59 19.49 5.91 -5.25
N ILE A 60 19.18 7.16 -5.56
CA ILE A 60 18.04 7.56 -6.39
C ILE A 60 18.57 8.38 -7.56
N GLU A 61 18.36 7.89 -8.76
CA GLU A 61 18.89 8.48 -9.99
C GLU A 61 17.79 8.57 -11.06
N PRO A 62 17.68 9.68 -11.80
CA PRO A 62 16.79 9.74 -12.95
C PRO A 62 17.32 8.84 -14.07
N ALA A 63 16.44 8.02 -14.63
CA ALA A 63 16.67 7.41 -15.93
C ALA A 63 16.00 8.29 -17.00
N TRP A 64 16.81 8.75 -17.95
CA TRP A 64 16.41 9.74 -18.93
C TRP A 64 15.44 9.19 -19.98
N SER A 65 14.65 10.08 -20.57
CA SER A 65 13.81 9.77 -21.73
C SER A 65 14.64 9.39 -22.94
N ASP A 66 14.32 8.26 -23.58
CA ASP A 66 14.93 7.87 -24.85
C ASP A 66 14.56 8.82 -25.99
N GLU A 67 13.38 9.47 -25.91
CA GLU A 67 12.88 10.40 -26.93
C GLU A 67 13.40 11.82 -26.74
N LEU A 68 13.34 12.34 -25.51
CA LEU A 68 13.64 13.75 -25.23
C LEU A 68 15.03 13.96 -24.61
N GLY A 69 15.68 12.90 -24.13
CA GLY A 69 16.94 12.99 -23.41
C GLY A 69 16.86 13.74 -22.08
N SER A 70 18.02 14.05 -21.51
CA SER A 70 18.12 14.92 -20.34
C SER A 70 17.63 16.34 -20.68
N PRO A 71 16.85 17.02 -19.81
CA PRO A 71 16.59 16.70 -18.39
C PRO A 71 15.32 15.86 -18.14
N TYR A 72 14.66 15.35 -19.18
CA TYR A 72 13.38 14.67 -19.06
C TYR A 72 13.54 13.24 -18.54
N VAL A 73 12.76 12.92 -17.50
CA VAL A 73 12.83 11.65 -16.78
C VAL A 73 11.79 10.68 -17.33
N ALA A 74 12.22 9.46 -17.70
CA ALA A 74 11.34 8.37 -18.07
C ALA A 74 10.87 7.54 -16.86
N LYS A 75 11.78 7.35 -15.89
CA LYS A 75 11.60 6.58 -14.67
C LYS A 75 12.67 6.96 -13.65
N ILE A 76 12.46 6.60 -12.40
CA ILE A 76 13.43 6.77 -11.34
C ILE A 76 14.09 5.43 -11.06
N ARG A 77 15.41 5.38 -11.09
CA ARG A 77 16.17 4.19 -10.72
C ARG A 77 16.56 4.27 -9.25
N VAL A 78 16.18 3.23 -8.51
CA VAL A 78 16.65 3.02 -7.14
C VAL A 78 17.69 1.92 -7.15
N THR A 79 18.88 2.22 -6.64
CA THR A 79 19.97 1.26 -6.46
C THR A 79 20.05 0.89 -4.99
N VAL A 80 19.67 -0.35 -4.67
CA VAL A 80 19.76 -0.93 -3.33
C VAL A 80 21.20 -1.45 -3.13
N PRO A 81 21.88 -1.08 -2.03
CA PRO A 81 23.28 -1.45 -1.80
C PRO A 81 23.47 -2.97 -1.71
N PRO A 82 24.69 -3.48 -1.95
CA PRO A 82 25.01 -4.88 -1.67
C PRO A 82 24.93 -5.17 -0.16
N ILE A 83 24.61 -6.41 0.20
CA ILE A 83 24.57 -6.86 1.60
C ILE A 83 25.19 -8.26 1.71
N GLY A 84 26.20 -8.41 2.56
CA GLY A 84 26.99 -9.64 2.65
C GLY A 84 27.59 -10.02 1.29
N THR A 85 27.20 -11.19 0.77
CA THR A 85 27.61 -11.70 -0.56
C THR A 85 26.65 -11.31 -1.68
N CYS A 86 25.50 -10.70 -1.35
CA CYS A 86 24.47 -10.32 -2.32
C CYS A 86 24.86 -9.03 -3.03
N ARG A 87 24.69 -9.00 -4.35
CA ARG A 87 25.04 -7.83 -5.17
C ARG A 87 24.06 -6.68 -4.95
N ALA A 88 24.48 -5.49 -5.39
CA ALA A 88 23.55 -4.36 -5.52
C ALA A 88 22.40 -4.74 -6.48
N ALA A 89 21.21 -4.22 -6.21
CA ALA A 89 20.04 -4.44 -7.03
C ALA A 89 19.51 -3.11 -7.56
N GLU A 90 19.16 -3.06 -8.84
CA GLU A 90 18.51 -1.91 -9.46
C GLU A 90 17.03 -2.18 -9.66
N VAL A 91 16.21 -1.23 -9.24
CA VAL A 91 14.76 -1.28 -9.35
C VAL A 91 14.26 0.03 -9.93
N ASP A 92 13.41 -0.06 -10.96
CA ASP A 92 12.86 1.11 -11.63
C ASP A 92 11.46 1.45 -11.06
N ILE A 93 11.27 2.72 -10.71
CA ILE A 93 10.02 3.32 -10.24
C ILE A 93 9.45 4.20 -11.36
N PRO A 94 8.18 4.02 -11.74
CA PRO A 94 7.56 4.78 -12.83
C PRO A 94 7.33 6.25 -12.45
N VAL A 95 7.30 7.14 -13.44
CA VAL A 95 6.98 8.57 -13.23
C VAL A 95 5.58 8.80 -12.65
N SER A 96 4.68 7.80 -12.71
CA SER A 96 3.38 7.86 -12.04
C SER A 96 3.51 8.04 -10.52
N TYR A 97 4.68 7.76 -9.93
CA TYR A 97 5.01 8.09 -8.54
C TYR A 97 4.77 9.57 -8.21
N PHE A 98 4.96 10.45 -9.19
CA PHE A 98 4.76 11.90 -9.04
C PHE A 98 3.31 12.33 -9.21
N ARG A 99 2.35 11.42 -9.48
CA ARG A 99 0.96 11.78 -9.74
C ARG A 99 0.32 12.57 -8.59
N GLY A 100 0.59 12.17 -7.35
CA GLY A 100 0.09 12.90 -6.16
C GLY A 100 0.64 14.33 -6.10
N LEU A 101 1.94 14.49 -6.35
CA LEU A 101 2.61 15.79 -6.43
C LEU A 101 2.07 16.64 -7.59
N ALA A 102 1.82 16.02 -8.75
CA ALA A 102 1.23 16.69 -9.91
C ALA A 102 -0.16 17.25 -9.59
N ARG A 103 -1.00 16.46 -8.91
CA ARG A 103 -2.35 16.88 -8.47
C ARG A 103 -2.30 17.98 -7.42
N ALA A 104 -1.35 17.91 -6.49
CA ALA A 104 -1.14 18.97 -5.51
C ALA A 104 -0.68 20.27 -6.20
N ALA A 105 0.27 20.17 -7.13
CA ALA A 105 0.81 21.30 -7.90
C ALA A 105 -0.21 21.91 -8.88
N SER A 106 -1.21 21.14 -9.35
CA SER A 106 -2.28 21.68 -10.20
C SER A 106 -3.34 22.48 -9.42
N SER A 107 -3.46 22.27 -8.10
CA SER A 107 -4.50 22.93 -7.30
C SER A 107 -4.44 24.47 -7.32
N PRO A 108 -3.26 25.12 -7.24
CA PRO A 108 -3.14 26.57 -7.45
C PRO A 108 -3.52 27.05 -8.86
N LEU A 109 -3.30 26.22 -9.90
CA LEU A 109 -3.66 26.56 -11.28
C LEU A 109 -5.18 26.57 -11.48
N VAL A 110 -5.89 25.67 -10.79
CA VAL A 110 -7.37 25.68 -10.77
C VAL A 110 -7.88 26.92 -10.04
N LYS A 111 -7.31 27.24 -8.87
CA LYS A 111 -7.70 28.42 -8.07
C LYS A 111 -7.47 29.75 -8.80
N SER A 112 -6.45 29.83 -9.64
CA SER A 112 -6.13 31.01 -10.44
C SER A 112 -6.87 31.06 -11.79
N GLY A 113 -7.67 30.04 -12.12
CA GLY A 113 -8.42 29.94 -13.37
C GLY A 113 -7.57 29.59 -14.60
N GLN A 114 -6.32 29.17 -14.42
CA GLN A 114 -5.45 28.70 -15.50
C GLN A 114 -5.84 27.29 -15.96
N LEU A 115 -6.41 26.49 -15.07
CA LEU A 115 -7.10 25.23 -15.35
C LEU A 115 -8.56 25.32 -14.88
N ALA A 116 -9.48 24.73 -15.62
CA ALA A 116 -10.87 24.55 -15.16
C ALA A 116 -10.96 23.40 -14.14
N ASP A 117 -11.96 23.47 -13.26
CA ASP A 117 -12.25 22.38 -12.34
C ASP A 117 -12.64 21.11 -13.12
N GLY A 118 -12.02 19.98 -12.77
CA GLY A 118 -12.16 18.72 -13.51
C GLY A 118 -11.44 18.65 -14.87
N GLU A 119 -10.68 19.68 -15.27
CA GLU A 119 -9.89 19.64 -16.52
C GLU A 119 -8.76 18.60 -16.46
N ILE A 120 -8.62 17.80 -17.51
CA ILE A 120 -7.53 16.84 -17.66
C ILE A 120 -6.26 17.56 -18.12
N PHE A 121 -5.15 17.33 -17.41
CA PHE A 121 -3.84 17.88 -17.74
C PHE A 121 -2.79 16.78 -17.88
N ASN A 122 -1.68 17.10 -18.56
CA ASN A 122 -0.51 16.26 -18.64
C ASN A 122 0.59 16.83 -17.73
N TYR A 123 1.48 15.96 -17.26
CA TYR A 123 2.70 16.41 -16.60
C TYR A 123 3.93 15.65 -17.10
N ARG A 124 5.08 16.31 -17.04
CA ARG A 124 6.41 15.73 -17.25
C ARG A 124 7.29 15.99 -16.04
N ILE A 125 8.26 15.12 -15.84
CA ILE A 125 9.24 15.23 -14.76
C ILE A 125 10.59 15.54 -15.37
N CYS A 126 11.22 16.60 -14.88
CA CYS A 126 12.57 17.01 -15.21
C CYS A 126 13.46 16.85 -13.97
N ALA A 127 14.69 16.40 -14.14
CA ALA A 127 15.66 16.27 -13.06
C ALA A 127 16.95 17.02 -13.40
N TYR A 128 17.38 17.88 -12.48
CA TYR A 128 18.59 18.70 -12.62
C TYR A 128 19.59 18.34 -11.53
N PRO A 129 20.88 18.10 -11.86
CA PRO A 129 21.90 17.86 -10.85
C PRO A 129 21.95 19.00 -9.83
N GLN A 130 21.95 18.66 -8.55
CA GLN A 130 22.16 19.65 -7.51
C GLN A 130 23.67 19.87 -7.37
N SER A 131 24.14 21.09 -7.67
CA SER A 131 25.53 21.46 -7.38
C SER A 131 25.76 21.33 -5.87
N CYS A 132 26.61 20.37 -5.47
CA CYS A 132 27.06 20.26 -4.08
C CYS A 132 27.87 21.52 -3.75
N GLY A 133 27.23 22.54 -3.18
CA GLY A 133 27.97 23.58 -2.48
C GLY A 133 28.65 22.93 -1.28
N ASN A 134 29.97 23.09 -1.14
CA ASN A 134 30.77 22.72 0.04
C ASN A 134 30.26 23.42 1.30
N GLY A 135 29.10 23.01 1.81
CA GLY A 135 28.54 23.42 3.07
C GLY A 135 28.39 22.19 3.94
N ASP A 136 29.49 21.77 4.56
CA ASP A 136 29.45 20.92 5.74
C ASP A 136 28.61 21.62 6.81
N ARG A 137 27.30 21.38 6.80
CA ARG A 137 26.51 21.47 8.03
C ARG A 137 26.63 20.10 8.67
N VAL A 138 27.64 19.96 9.53
CA VAL A 138 27.65 18.94 10.56
C VAL A 138 26.38 19.14 11.37
N ALA A 139 25.34 18.36 11.08
CA ALA A 139 24.20 18.20 11.96
C ALA A 139 24.70 17.37 13.15
N ASP A 140 25.28 18.06 14.13
CA ASP A 140 25.59 17.50 15.43
C ASP A 140 24.27 17.08 16.09
N GLY A 141 24.10 15.78 16.30
CA GLY A 141 22.84 15.17 16.78
C GLY A 141 22.15 14.20 15.81
N SER A 142 22.87 13.54 14.88
CA SER A 142 22.30 12.46 14.07
C SER A 142 21.82 11.30 14.96
N LEU A 143 20.50 11.18 15.13
CA LEU A 143 19.86 10.00 15.70
C LEU A 143 20.14 8.81 14.77
N VAL A 144 21.03 7.90 15.20
CA VAL A 144 21.30 6.66 14.50
C VAL A 144 20.20 5.66 14.86
N VAL A 145 19.28 5.41 13.92
CA VAL A 145 18.29 4.34 14.06
C VAL A 145 18.94 3.06 13.57
N GLU A 146 19.16 2.12 14.48
CA GLU A 146 19.55 0.75 14.13
C GLU A 146 18.35 0.03 13.53
N THR A 147 18.50 -0.47 12.30
CA THR A 147 17.46 -1.28 11.67
C THR A 147 17.73 -2.74 12.01
N LEU A 148 16.85 -3.32 12.82
CA LEU A 148 16.92 -4.76 13.12
C LEU A 148 16.37 -5.57 11.93
N PRO A 149 16.94 -6.76 11.65
CA PRO A 149 16.37 -7.70 10.69
C PRO A 149 14.90 -7.99 11.01
N VAL A 150 14.08 -8.11 9.97
CA VAL A 150 12.71 -8.62 10.17
C VAL A 150 12.83 -10.13 10.29
N GLU A 151 12.32 -10.66 11.39
CA GLU A 151 12.34 -12.09 11.64
C GLU A 151 11.48 -12.82 10.62
N ILE A 152 12.12 -13.70 9.84
CA ILE A 152 11.40 -14.65 9.00
C ILE A 152 11.00 -15.81 9.90
N ALA A 153 9.71 -16.15 9.87
CA ALA A 153 9.20 -17.25 10.65
C ALA A 153 9.98 -18.52 10.32
N GLY A 154 10.60 -19.12 11.34
CA GLY A 154 11.47 -20.29 11.17
C GLY A 154 10.73 -21.58 10.81
N THR A 155 9.39 -21.54 10.74
CA THR A 155 8.59 -22.67 10.25
C THR A 155 8.57 -22.65 8.72
N ASP A 156 9.18 -23.68 8.15
CA ASP A 156 9.11 -23.92 6.72
C ASP A 156 7.65 -24.19 6.33
N ARG A 157 7.12 -23.36 5.44
CA ARG A 157 5.78 -23.50 4.89
C ARG A 157 5.88 -23.41 3.38
N SER A 158 5.29 -24.40 2.71
CA SER A 158 5.21 -24.41 1.25
C SER A 158 4.14 -23.41 0.80
N ILE A 159 4.51 -22.54 -0.14
CA ILE A 159 3.55 -21.65 -0.77
C ILE A 159 2.54 -22.44 -1.61
N ASP A 160 2.96 -23.52 -2.26
CA ASP A 160 2.10 -24.35 -3.10
C ASP A 160 0.98 -25.00 -2.29
N GLU A 161 1.28 -25.47 -1.07
CA GLU A 161 0.27 -26.02 -0.15
C GLU A 161 -0.77 -24.97 0.27
N LEU A 162 -0.31 -23.74 0.54
CA LEU A 162 -1.20 -22.64 0.91
C LEU A 162 -2.07 -22.20 -0.27
N LEU A 163 -1.49 -22.11 -1.47
CA LEU A 163 -2.22 -21.80 -2.69
C LEU A 163 -3.30 -22.84 -2.97
N ALA A 164 -2.96 -24.13 -2.89
CA ALA A 164 -3.90 -25.23 -3.10
C ALA A 164 -5.06 -25.25 -2.09
N GLY A 165 -4.83 -24.78 -0.86
CA GLY A 165 -5.83 -24.68 0.20
C GLY A 165 -6.56 -23.33 0.30
N SER A 166 -6.45 -22.47 -0.73
CA SER A 166 -6.99 -21.11 -0.70
C SER A 166 -7.86 -20.76 -1.89
N SER A 167 -8.70 -19.73 -1.74
CA SER A 167 -9.30 -19.03 -2.88
C SER A 167 -8.69 -17.64 -3.04
N HIS A 168 -8.61 -17.15 -4.27
CA HIS A 168 -8.11 -15.82 -4.56
C HIS A 168 -9.24 -14.78 -4.50
N SER A 169 -8.95 -13.60 -3.96
CA SER A 169 -9.86 -12.45 -3.90
C SER A 169 -9.11 -11.16 -4.30
N GLY A 170 -9.78 -10.28 -5.06
CA GLY A 170 -9.24 -8.99 -5.49
C GLY A 170 -8.47 -9.05 -6.82
N PRO A 171 -7.79 -7.95 -7.21
CA PRO A 171 -7.02 -7.90 -8.44
C PRO A 171 -5.73 -8.70 -8.36
N ASP A 172 -5.47 -9.56 -9.35
CA ASP A 172 -4.25 -10.39 -9.41
C ASP A 172 -3.18 -9.77 -10.32
N PRO A 173 -2.23 -9.05 -9.74
CA PRO A 173 -0.90 -9.02 -10.35
C PRO A 173 -0.04 -10.16 -9.84
N ALA A 174 0.36 -11.04 -10.77
CA ALA A 174 1.31 -12.13 -10.52
C ALA A 174 2.63 -11.67 -9.85
N GLU A 175 2.91 -10.38 -9.83
CA GLU A 175 4.11 -9.77 -9.25
C GLU A 175 3.97 -9.39 -7.76
N TRP A 176 2.78 -9.45 -7.15
CA TRP A 176 2.63 -9.12 -5.72
C TRP A 176 3.30 -10.12 -4.79
N LEU A 177 3.62 -9.65 -3.59
CA LEU A 177 3.94 -10.50 -2.45
C LEU A 177 2.68 -11.25 -2.00
N PRO A 178 2.55 -12.58 -2.14
CA PRO A 178 1.33 -13.29 -1.75
C PRO A 178 0.97 -13.08 -0.28
N VAL A 179 -0.31 -12.90 -0.01
CA VAL A 179 -0.85 -12.65 1.34
C VAL A 179 -1.98 -13.64 1.57
N PHE A 180 -1.85 -14.43 2.63
CA PHE A 180 -2.83 -15.43 3.02
C PHE A 180 -3.55 -14.97 4.30
N ILE A 181 -4.88 -14.97 4.27
CA ILE A 181 -5.73 -14.55 5.39
C ILE A 181 -6.75 -15.67 5.67
N PRO A 182 -6.75 -16.26 6.88
CA PRO A 182 -7.78 -17.22 7.27
C PRO A 182 -9.19 -16.63 7.20
N SER A 183 -10.16 -17.41 6.73
CA SER A 183 -11.57 -16.98 6.68
C SER A 183 -12.07 -16.50 8.04
N GLY A 184 -11.69 -17.20 9.12
CA GLY A 184 -12.02 -16.81 10.49
C GLY A 184 -11.56 -15.39 10.86
N VAL A 185 -10.40 -14.93 10.38
CA VAL A 185 -9.94 -13.54 10.63
C VAL A 185 -10.82 -12.52 9.89
N LEU A 186 -11.28 -12.86 8.68
CA LEU A 186 -12.19 -12.02 7.90
C LEU A 186 -13.60 -12.01 8.48
N GLU A 187 -14.03 -13.13 9.07
CA GLU A 187 -15.31 -13.28 9.78
C GLU A 187 -15.29 -12.47 11.07
N GLU A 188 -14.25 -12.57 11.89
CA GLU A 188 -14.07 -11.75 13.10
C GLU A 188 -14.10 -10.24 12.79
N ALA A 189 -13.39 -9.79 11.75
CA ALA A 189 -13.42 -8.39 11.34
C ALA A 189 -14.83 -7.93 10.88
N ALA A 190 -15.58 -8.81 10.22
CA ALA A 190 -16.95 -8.55 9.81
C ALA A 190 -17.94 -8.53 10.99
N GLU A 191 -17.74 -9.37 12.00
CA GLU A 191 -18.50 -9.34 13.25
C GLU A 191 -18.28 -8.01 13.98
N LEU A 192 -17.02 -7.58 14.12
CA LEU A 192 -16.66 -6.29 14.72
C LEU A 192 -17.23 -5.10 13.95
N MET A 193 -17.25 -5.16 12.62
CA MET A 193 -17.93 -4.16 11.79
C MET A 193 -19.43 -4.10 12.12
N THR A 194 -20.07 -5.25 12.27
CA THR A 194 -21.50 -5.35 12.58
C THR A 194 -21.79 -4.78 13.97
N GLU A 195 -20.96 -5.09 14.96
CA GLU A 195 -21.06 -4.57 16.33
C GLU A 195 -20.86 -3.04 16.40
N ALA A 196 -19.95 -2.49 15.59
CA ALA A 196 -19.69 -1.05 15.52
C ALA A 196 -20.80 -0.24 14.83
N GLY A 197 -21.67 -0.90 14.05
CA GLY A 197 -22.80 -0.27 13.38
C GLY A 197 -22.36 0.82 12.39
N SER A 198 -22.68 2.08 12.69
CA SER A 198 -22.34 3.22 11.82
C SER A 198 -21.01 3.89 12.17
N ALA A 199 -20.29 3.41 13.20
CA ALA A 199 -18.97 3.91 13.54
C ALA A 199 -17.90 3.19 12.70
N GLU A 200 -16.89 3.94 12.27
CA GLU A 200 -15.67 3.36 11.73
C GLU A 200 -14.95 2.59 12.85
N THR A 201 -14.58 1.34 12.56
CA THR A 201 -13.83 0.47 13.45
C THR A 201 -12.66 -0.14 12.71
N GLY A 202 -11.76 -0.81 13.43
CA GLY A 202 -10.61 -1.45 12.82
C GLY A 202 -9.79 -2.28 13.79
N GLY A 203 -8.70 -2.82 13.29
CA GLY A 203 -7.78 -3.69 14.02
C GLY A 203 -6.39 -3.71 13.40
N VAL A 204 -5.46 -4.30 14.13
CA VAL A 204 -4.12 -4.63 13.62
C VAL A 204 -4.12 -6.05 13.10
N LEU A 205 -3.55 -6.26 11.92
CA LEU A 205 -3.28 -7.59 11.37
C LEU A 205 -1.90 -8.04 11.81
N ILE A 206 -1.84 -9.21 12.45
CA ILE A 206 -0.59 -9.85 12.89
C ILE A 206 -0.42 -11.21 12.23
N GLY A 207 0.82 -11.66 12.15
CA GLY A 207 1.13 -12.98 11.63
C GLY A 207 2.60 -13.16 11.31
N HIS A 208 2.87 -13.89 10.23
CA HIS A 208 4.22 -14.30 9.89
C HIS A 208 4.64 -13.83 8.51
N PHE A 209 5.92 -13.45 8.42
CA PHE A 209 6.61 -13.28 7.15
C PHE A 209 7.43 -14.54 6.88
N HIS A 210 7.09 -15.24 5.80
CA HIS A 210 7.74 -16.48 5.41
C HIS A 210 8.58 -16.31 4.15
N ARG A 211 9.57 -17.20 4.02
CA ARG A 211 10.26 -17.52 2.78
C ARG A 211 10.15 -19.03 2.57
N ASP A 212 9.53 -19.46 1.48
CA ASP A 212 9.48 -20.87 1.09
C ASP A 212 10.92 -21.39 0.88
N SER A 213 11.32 -22.44 1.60
CA SER A 213 12.69 -22.97 1.52
C SER A 213 13.01 -23.60 0.17
N SER A 214 11.99 -24.10 -0.55
CA SER A 214 12.13 -24.85 -1.80
C SER A 214 12.18 -23.92 -3.02
N GLN A 215 11.37 -22.86 -3.01
CA GLN A 215 11.26 -21.92 -4.14
C GLN A 215 11.93 -20.57 -3.87
N GLY A 216 12.26 -20.26 -2.61
CA GLY A 216 12.80 -18.96 -2.20
C GLY A 216 11.77 -17.83 -2.20
N VAL A 217 10.50 -18.15 -2.44
CA VAL A 217 9.39 -17.18 -2.59
C VAL A 217 9.00 -16.62 -1.22
N LEU A 218 8.89 -15.31 -1.15
CA LEU A 218 8.40 -14.60 0.03
C LEU A 218 6.88 -14.54 0.02
N PHE A 219 6.25 -14.67 1.20
CA PHE A 219 4.80 -14.50 1.38
C PHE A 219 4.43 -14.16 2.83
N LEU A 220 3.23 -13.60 3.03
CA LEU A 220 2.69 -13.28 4.34
C LEU A 220 1.55 -14.22 4.71
N VAL A 221 1.49 -14.62 5.98
CA VAL A 221 0.35 -15.35 6.54
C VAL A 221 -0.18 -14.58 7.73
N VAL A 222 -1.37 -14.00 7.59
CA VAL A 222 -2.11 -13.42 8.71
C VAL A 222 -2.62 -14.56 9.59
N THR A 223 -2.46 -14.42 10.89
CA THR A 223 -2.86 -15.46 11.86
C THR A 223 -3.93 -14.98 12.84
N ALA A 224 -4.05 -13.66 13.02
CA ALA A 224 -5.07 -13.05 13.85
C ALA A 224 -5.24 -11.57 13.50
N GLN A 225 -6.37 -11.02 13.92
CA GLN A 225 -6.57 -9.58 14.03
C GLN A 225 -6.73 -9.20 15.51
N ILE A 226 -6.18 -8.06 15.90
CA ILE A 226 -6.34 -7.50 17.24
C ILE A 226 -7.22 -6.23 17.11
N PRO A 227 -8.43 -6.20 17.67
CA PRO A 227 -9.33 -5.06 17.53
C PRO A 227 -8.76 -3.83 18.22
N VAL A 228 -8.90 -2.66 17.59
CA VAL A 228 -8.48 -1.39 18.18
C VAL A 228 -9.57 -0.83 19.10
N GLN A 229 -9.70 -1.40 20.29
CA GLN A 229 -10.72 -0.99 21.28
C GLN A 229 -10.46 0.41 21.89
N TYR A 230 -9.22 0.90 21.81
CA TYR A 230 -8.78 2.18 22.40
C TYR A 230 -8.50 3.26 21.34
N ALA A 231 -8.91 3.03 20.08
CA ALA A 231 -8.83 4.07 19.06
C ALA A 231 -9.86 5.15 19.38
N ARG A 232 -9.49 6.41 19.13
CA ARG A 232 -10.50 7.46 18.99
C ARG A 232 -11.21 7.23 17.67
N GLN A 233 -12.45 6.74 17.76
CA GLN A 233 -13.35 6.55 16.63
C GLN A 233 -14.07 7.87 16.37
N GLU A 234 -13.73 8.53 15.27
CA GLU A 234 -14.58 9.56 14.69
C GLU A 234 -15.31 8.95 13.48
N LEU A 235 -16.44 9.54 13.06
CA LEU A 235 -17.30 9.05 11.95
C LEU A 235 -16.56 8.79 10.61
N THR A 236 -15.31 9.25 10.48
CA THR A 236 -14.51 9.26 9.25
C THR A 236 -13.01 9.05 9.50
N ARG A 237 -12.62 8.66 10.73
CA ARG A 237 -11.20 8.52 11.07
C ARG A 237 -10.96 7.55 12.22
N LEU A 238 -10.14 6.53 11.94
CA LEU A 238 -9.48 5.71 12.95
C LEU A 238 -8.14 6.32 13.37
N THR A 239 -7.92 6.51 14.69
CA THR A 239 -6.63 6.96 15.23
C THR A 239 -6.06 5.93 16.20
N PHE A 240 -4.89 5.39 15.87
CA PHE A 240 -4.12 4.50 16.75
C PHE A 240 -3.50 5.28 17.91
N THR A 241 -3.74 4.83 19.13
CA THR A 241 -3.24 5.45 20.37
C THR A 241 -2.04 4.67 20.93
N PRO A 242 -1.19 5.26 21.79
CA PRO A 242 -0.15 4.50 22.51
C PRO A 242 -0.70 3.27 23.23
N GLU A 243 -1.91 3.37 23.79
CA GLU A 243 -2.61 2.28 24.45
C GLU A 243 -3.00 1.17 23.48
N THR A 244 -3.32 1.53 22.22
CA THR A 244 -3.53 0.55 21.15
C THR A 244 -2.28 -0.28 20.92
N TRP A 245 -1.12 0.37 20.78
CA TRP A 245 0.15 -0.32 20.53
C TRP A 245 0.53 -1.23 21.70
N ALA A 246 0.42 -0.73 22.93
CA ALA A 246 0.66 -1.53 24.12
C ALA A 246 -0.27 -2.74 24.22
N ALA A 247 -1.54 -2.60 23.83
CA ALA A 247 -2.49 -3.70 23.82
C ALA A 247 -2.14 -4.75 22.75
N VAL A 248 -1.71 -4.32 21.57
CA VAL A 248 -1.30 -5.24 20.49
C VAL A 248 -0.01 -5.97 20.86
N ASP A 249 1.00 -5.26 21.39
CA ASP A 249 2.24 -5.86 21.88
C ASP A 249 1.97 -6.87 23.01
N GLY A 250 1.06 -6.52 23.92
CA GLY A 250 0.59 -7.41 24.98
C GLY A 250 -0.08 -8.67 24.41
N ALA A 251 -0.93 -8.52 23.39
CA ALA A 251 -1.60 -9.63 22.73
C ALA A 251 -0.60 -10.56 22.00
N ILE A 252 0.36 -10.00 21.24
CA ILE A 252 1.43 -10.77 20.58
C ILE A 252 2.24 -11.54 21.63
N SER A 253 2.64 -10.86 22.72
CA SER A 253 3.43 -11.46 23.80
C SER A 253 2.69 -12.61 24.49
N LEU A 254 1.38 -12.46 24.76
CA LEU A 254 0.55 -13.50 25.37
C LEU A 254 0.33 -14.69 24.44
N ARG A 255 0.26 -14.45 23.13
CA ARG A 255 0.13 -15.51 22.13
C ARG A 255 1.42 -16.33 22.02
N GLY A 256 2.58 -15.69 22.13
CA GLY A 256 3.89 -16.37 22.19
C GLY A 256 4.20 -17.19 20.93
N ARG A 257 3.78 -16.69 19.76
CA ARG A 257 3.91 -17.38 18.46
C ARG A 257 4.93 -16.72 17.53
N ASP A 258 5.69 -15.73 18.00
CA ASP A 258 6.62 -14.93 17.17
C ASP A 258 5.92 -14.26 15.97
N GLU A 259 4.74 -13.68 16.25
CA GLU A 259 3.96 -12.93 15.28
C GLU A 259 4.46 -11.48 15.19
N ILE A 260 4.51 -10.95 13.97
CA ILE A 260 4.87 -9.56 13.70
C ILE A 260 3.65 -8.77 13.21
N TYR A 261 3.76 -7.45 13.23
CA TYR A 261 2.85 -6.55 12.56
C TYR A 261 2.91 -6.75 11.04
N LEU A 262 1.78 -7.16 10.44
CA LEU A 262 1.65 -7.31 8.99
C LEU A 262 0.83 -6.20 8.35
N GLY A 263 0.02 -5.49 9.13
CA GLY A 263 -0.84 -4.46 8.57
C GLY A 263 -1.96 -4.08 9.51
N TRP A 264 -3.02 -3.55 8.94
CA TRP A 264 -4.20 -3.12 9.66
C TRP A 264 -5.44 -3.33 8.82
N TRP A 265 -6.60 -3.18 9.45
CA TRP A 265 -7.86 -3.15 8.77
C TRP A 265 -8.75 -2.09 9.37
N HIS A 266 -9.66 -1.55 8.56
CA HIS A 266 -10.69 -0.63 9.01
C HIS A 266 -11.96 -0.76 8.18
N THR A 267 -13.03 -0.15 8.67
CA THR A 267 -14.33 -0.17 8.01
C THR A 267 -14.66 1.16 7.38
N HIS A 268 -15.25 1.12 6.20
CA HIS A 268 -16.02 2.22 5.65
C HIS A 268 -17.49 1.94 5.99
N PRO A 269 -18.04 2.55 7.05
CA PRO A 269 -19.39 2.23 7.51
C PRO A 269 -20.41 2.57 6.44
N ASN A 270 -21.59 1.95 6.51
CA ASN A 270 -22.69 2.27 5.61
C ASN A 270 -23.18 3.71 5.85
N TRP A 271 -22.57 4.66 5.15
CA TRP A 271 -22.95 6.07 5.17
C TRP A 271 -24.36 6.31 4.59
N CYS A 272 -24.99 5.30 3.99
CA CYS A 272 -26.34 5.36 3.44
C CYS A 272 -27.44 4.83 4.40
N ALA A 273 -27.10 4.37 5.61
CA ALA A 273 -28.09 3.83 6.56
C ALA A 273 -29.21 4.83 6.90
N ALA A 274 -28.90 6.14 6.87
CA ALA A 274 -29.84 7.25 7.10
C ALA A 274 -30.36 7.92 5.81
N CYS A 275 -30.10 7.34 4.63
CA CYS A 275 -30.55 7.93 3.37
C CYS A 275 -31.99 7.51 3.06
N ASP A 276 -32.92 8.47 3.06
CA ASP A 276 -34.34 8.27 2.71
C ASP A 276 -34.57 7.79 1.26
N LYS A 277 -33.53 7.76 0.43
CA LYS A 277 -33.57 7.39 -0.99
C LYS A 277 -32.69 6.18 -1.29
N ARG A 278 -32.89 5.05 -0.59
CA ARG A 278 -32.13 3.80 -0.81
C ARG A 278 -32.11 3.34 -2.27
N ASP A 279 -33.22 3.54 -3.00
CA ASP A 279 -33.34 3.11 -4.40
C ASP A 279 -32.59 4.02 -5.40
N ASN A 280 -32.23 5.25 -5.00
CA ASN A 280 -31.61 6.27 -5.87
C ASN A 280 -30.45 6.99 -5.15
N CYS A 281 -29.70 6.29 -4.30
CA CYS A 281 -28.64 6.92 -3.53
C CYS A 281 -27.44 7.21 -4.44
N GLU A 282 -27.30 8.45 -4.93
CA GLU A 282 -26.12 8.85 -5.71
C GLU A 282 -24.81 8.76 -4.91
N MET A 283 -24.88 8.73 -3.57
CA MET A 283 -23.73 8.51 -2.68
C MET A 283 -23.32 7.03 -2.62
N ALA A 284 -24.23 6.11 -2.90
CA ALA A 284 -23.98 4.67 -3.01
C ALA A 284 -23.18 4.26 -4.25
N GLY A 285 -22.71 5.20 -5.06
CA GLY A 285 -21.69 4.93 -6.09
C GLY A 285 -20.37 5.68 -5.87
N LYS A 286 -20.34 6.69 -4.98
CA LYS A 286 -19.18 7.57 -4.75
C LYS A 286 -18.50 7.34 -3.40
N LEU A 287 -19.24 6.89 -2.39
CA LEU A 287 -18.75 6.59 -1.04
C LEU A 287 -18.80 5.08 -0.72
N SER A 288 -19.55 4.30 -1.48
CA SER A 288 -19.59 2.82 -1.36
C SER A 288 -18.47 2.12 -2.13
N ALA A 289 -17.78 2.84 -3.02
CA ALA A 289 -16.71 2.29 -3.82
C ALA A 289 -15.52 1.98 -2.90
N ASP A 290 -14.84 0.86 -3.14
CA ASP A 290 -13.53 0.59 -2.55
C ASP A 290 -12.58 1.75 -2.84
N PHE A 291 -12.42 2.66 -1.89
CA PHE A 291 -11.45 3.72 -1.97
C PHE A 291 -10.55 3.68 -0.75
N PHE A 292 -9.30 4.07 -0.95
CA PHE A 292 -8.32 4.25 0.10
C PHE A 292 -8.02 5.74 0.14
N SER A 293 -8.51 6.41 1.18
CA SER A 293 -8.52 7.87 1.26
C SER A 293 -7.10 8.44 1.40
N ASP A 294 -6.95 9.75 1.18
CA ASP A 294 -5.69 10.46 1.48
C ASP A 294 -5.32 10.35 2.97
N HIS A 295 -6.30 10.11 3.84
CA HIS A 295 -6.07 9.82 5.25
C HIS A 295 -5.49 8.42 5.46
N ASP A 296 -6.04 7.41 4.79
CA ASP A 296 -5.59 6.02 4.87
C ASP A 296 -4.18 5.86 4.29
N VAL A 297 -3.96 6.40 3.07
CA VAL A 297 -2.90 7.35 2.76
C VAL A 297 -1.76 7.49 3.78
N ALA A 298 -1.86 8.62 4.46
CA ALA A 298 -0.93 9.11 5.46
C ALA A 298 -0.80 8.16 6.66
N LEU A 299 -1.90 7.50 7.08
CA LEU A 299 -1.87 6.58 8.21
C LEU A 299 -1.02 5.34 7.89
N HIS A 300 -1.28 4.66 6.79
CA HIS A 300 -0.52 3.50 6.35
C HIS A 300 0.96 3.87 6.17
N ARG A 301 1.23 5.03 5.56
CA ARG A 301 2.58 5.58 5.40
C ARG A 301 3.32 5.81 6.72
N ALA A 302 2.64 6.33 7.74
CA ALA A 302 3.26 6.70 9.00
C ALA A 302 3.41 5.52 9.97
N VAL A 303 2.44 4.60 9.96
CA VAL A 303 2.30 3.54 10.97
C VAL A 303 2.78 2.19 10.45
N PHE A 304 2.59 1.93 9.16
CA PHE A 304 2.95 0.67 8.51
C PHE A 304 3.88 0.93 7.30
N PRO A 305 5.06 1.54 7.53
CA PRO A 305 5.93 2.01 6.45
C PRO A 305 6.62 0.88 5.68
N ARG A 306 6.61 -0.35 6.20
CA ARG A 306 7.27 -1.49 5.57
C ARG A 306 6.57 -1.85 4.28
N ALA A 307 7.34 -2.07 3.22
CA ALA A 307 6.78 -2.38 1.90
C ALA A 307 5.95 -3.68 1.84
N TYR A 308 6.12 -4.60 2.80
CA TYR A 308 5.27 -5.79 2.89
C TYR A 308 3.94 -5.53 3.60
N SER A 309 3.80 -4.40 4.31
CA SER A 309 2.60 -4.13 5.08
C SER A 309 1.37 -3.96 4.19
N VAL A 310 0.22 -4.37 4.73
CA VAL A 310 -1.06 -4.33 4.02
C VAL A 310 -2.14 -3.58 4.80
N ALA A 311 -3.18 -3.15 4.10
CA ALA A 311 -4.35 -2.51 4.69
C ALA A 311 -5.62 -3.15 4.12
N LEU A 312 -6.46 -3.75 4.97
CA LEU A 312 -7.72 -4.37 4.58
C LEU A 312 -8.88 -3.42 4.87
N VAL A 313 -9.67 -3.10 3.86
CA VAL A 313 -10.85 -2.25 3.99
C VAL A 313 -12.09 -3.12 3.88
N LEU A 314 -12.98 -3.02 4.87
CA LEU A 314 -14.30 -3.63 4.87
C LEU A 314 -15.34 -2.55 4.59
N SER A 315 -16.10 -2.73 3.50
CA SER A 315 -17.15 -1.79 3.09
C SER A 315 -18.49 -2.50 3.06
N SER A 316 -19.54 -1.84 3.57
CA SER A 316 -20.90 -2.36 3.43
C SER A 316 -21.45 -1.98 2.08
N ASP A 317 -21.83 -2.97 1.28
CA ASP A 317 -22.64 -2.73 0.09
C ASP A 317 -24.09 -2.46 0.53
N CYS A 318 -24.54 -1.22 0.33
CA CYS A 318 -25.88 -0.76 0.65
C CYS A 318 -26.99 -1.39 -0.21
N HIS A 319 -26.66 -2.03 -1.33
CA HIS A 319 -27.60 -2.70 -2.23
C HIS A 319 -27.60 -4.21 -2.06
N ALA A 320 -26.43 -4.83 -1.88
CA ALA A 320 -26.30 -6.29 -1.82
C ALA A 320 -26.41 -6.87 -0.40
N ASN A 321 -26.50 -6.04 0.65
CA ASN A 321 -26.37 -6.48 2.06
C ASN A 321 -25.14 -7.40 2.24
N SER A 322 -24.06 -7.11 1.51
CA SER A 322 -22.83 -7.89 1.51
C SER A 322 -21.68 -7.04 2.00
N ILE A 323 -20.65 -7.70 2.55
CA ILE A 323 -19.42 -7.04 2.98
C ILE A 323 -18.39 -7.21 1.88
N GLN A 324 -18.05 -6.10 1.26
CA GLN A 324 -16.96 -6.02 0.30
C GLN A 324 -15.64 -5.90 1.07
N ARG A 325 -14.62 -6.60 0.57
CA ARG A 325 -13.31 -6.71 1.21
C ARG A 325 -12.23 -6.38 0.20
N SER A 326 -11.45 -5.34 0.50
CA SER A 326 -10.43 -4.83 -0.41
C SER A 326 -9.10 -4.71 0.31
N LEU A 327 -8.08 -5.37 -0.23
CA LEU A 327 -6.73 -5.30 0.31
C LEU A 327 -5.91 -4.26 -0.48
N TYR A 328 -5.15 -3.46 0.24
CA TYR A 328 -4.22 -2.48 -0.28
C TYR A 328 -2.81 -2.78 0.23
N GLY A 329 -1.81 -2.37 -0.52
CA GLY A 329 -0.41 -2.47 -0.11
C GLY A 329 0.52 -1.66 -1.01
N TRP A 330 1.80 -1.67 -0.68
CA TRP A 330 2.81 -0.91 -1.42
C TRP A 330 3.15 -1.55 -2.77
N TRP A 331 3.04 -0.75 -3.82
CA TRP A 331 3.40 -1.07 -5.20
C TRP A 331 4.20 0.05 -5.83
N ARG A 332 5.48 -0.20 -6.10
CA ARG A 332 6.39 0.80 -6.71
C ARG A 332 6.41 2.10 -5.90
N GLY A 333 6.38 1.97 -4.57
CA GLY A 333 6.30 3.06 -3.61
C GLY A 333 4.93 3.77 -3.51
N MET A 334 3.93 3.36 -4.28
CA MET A 334 2.56 3.89 -4.20
C MET A 334 1.65 2.88 -3.53
N ILE A 335 0.59 3.31 -2.85
CA ILE A 335 -0.42 2.37 -2.34
C ILE A 335 -1.38 2.03 -3.48
N ALA A 336 -1.63 0.74 -3.68
CA ALA A 336 -2.54 0.23 -4.70
C ALA A 336 -3.38 -0.93 -4.15
N SER A 337 -4.58 -1.10 -4.73
CA SER A 337 -5.41 -2.27 -4.48
C SER A 337 -4.70 -3.53 -5.00
N ARG A 338 -4.82 -4.62 -4.25
CA ARG A 338 -4.12 -5.89 -4.49
C ARG A 338 -4.97 -7.09 -4.09
N GLY A 339 -4.65 -8.22 -4.69
CA GLY A 339 -5.24 -9.51 -4.36
C GLY A 339 -4.64 -10.14 -3.10
N TYR A 340 -5.39 -11.10 -2.56
CA TYR A 340 -5.02 -11.94 -1.44
C TYR A 340 -5.71 -13.30 -1.51
N HIS A 341 -5.21 -14.24 -0.71
CA HIS A 341 -5.67 -15.61 -0.64
C HIS A 341 -6.43 -15.85 0.66
N ILE A 342 -7.62 -16.42 0.57
CA ILE A 342 -8.45 -16.77 1.73
C ILE A 342 -8.18 -18.23 2.08
N LEU A 343 -7.62 -18.48 3.26
CA LEU A 343 -7.36 -19.83 3.76
C LEU A 343 -8.61 -20.40 4.45
N GLY A 344 -8.83 -21.70 4.27
CA GLY A 344 -9.85 -22.42 5.03
C GLY A 344 -11.29 -22.23 4.54
N ILE A 345 -11.47 -21.78 3.29
CA ILE A 345 -12.78 -21.94 2.65
C ILE A 345 -13.03 -23.45 2.53
N PRO A 346 -14.14 -23.99 3.06
CA PRO A 346 -14.54 -25.35 2.73
C PRO A 346 -14.60 -25.49 1.21
N LEU A 347 -14.02 -26.55 0.64
CA LEU A 347 -14.23 -26.99 -0.73
C LEU A 347 -15.71 -27.36 -0.94
N ALA A 348 -16.60 -26.36 -0.92
CA ALA A 348 -18.03 -26.45 -1.15
C ALA A 348 -18.61 -25.03 -1.14
N ILE A 349 -18.47 -24.30 -2.26
CA ILE A 349 -19.44 -23.39 -2.91
C ILE A 349 -18.68 -22.86 -4.16
N SER A 350 -18.43 -23.74 -5.13
CA SER A 350 -18.14 -23.33 -6.52
C SER A 350 -19.00 -24.08 -7.53
N ALA A 351 -19.99 -24.85 -7.05
CA ALA A 351 -20.85 -25.70 -7.88
C ALA A 351 -22.31 -25.22 -7.96
N GLN A 352 -22.61 -23.93 -7.71
CA GLN A 352 -23.99 -23.43 -7.75
C GLN A 352 -24.19 -22.11 -8.51
N MET A 353 -23.28 -21.76 -9.43
CA MET A 353 -23.51 -20.67 -10.40
C MET A 353 -23.30 -21.09 -11.88
N GLU A 354 -23.20 -22.40 -12.16
CA GLU A 354 -23.30 -22.94 -13.51
C GLU A 354 -24.42 -23.99 -13.53
N GLY A 355 -25.66 -23.55 -13.74
CA GLY A 355 -26.80 -24.46 -13.88
C GLY A 355 -28.14 -23.82 -13.56
N ASP A 356 -28.51 -22.75 -14.26
CA ASP A 356 -29.92 -22.40 -14.47
C ASP A 356 -30.11 -21.49 -15.70
N ALA A 357 -29.48 -21.88 -16.80
CA ALA A 357 -29.80 -21.40 -18.13
C ALA A 357 -30.24 -22.60 -18.96
N ASP A 358 -31.44 -23.12 -18.65
CA ASP A 358 -32.33 -23.82 -19.59
C ASP A 358 -33.58 -24.33 -18.84
N ALA A 359 -34.61 -23.49 -18.74
CA ALA A 359 -35.98 -23.94 -18.49
C ALA A 359 -37.00 -23.00 -19.15
N GLU A 360 -37.44 -23.45 -20.33
CA GLU A 360 -38.77 -23.28 -20.92
C GLU A 360 -39.20 -21.90 -21.44
N ILE A 361 -38.94 -21.73 -22.75
CA ILE A 361 -39.92 -21.22 -23.70
C ILE A 361 -41.08 -22.22 -23.74
N PHE A 362 -42.27 -21.85 -23.24
CA PHE A 362 -43.57 -21.95 -23.92
C PHE A 362 -44.64 -21.17 -23.15
#